data_AF-A0A8H7ATM3-F1
#
_entry.id   AF-A0A8H7ATM3-F1
#
_cell.length_a   1.000
_cell.length_b   1.000
_cell.length_c   1.000
_cell.angle_alpha   90.00
_cell.angle_beta   90.00
_cell.angle_gamma   90.00
#
_symmetry.space_group_name_H-M   'P 1'
#
loop_
_entity.id
_entity.type
_entity.pdbx_description
1 polymer ?
#
loop_
_entity_poly.entity_id
_entity_poly.type
_entity_poly.pdbx_seq_one_letter_code
_entity_poly.pdbx_strand_id
1 'polypeptide(L)'
;MSVHVLGNVCASQDHLTQSFGYHNRALAQYRATVGDKHHRTADLCSKVADHYLRFRKATEAKLLLNQASLIYSSRDHFKQELVRTYALFALLYLLLGGKGKRTEYQAKAMSLYRLLVPHDMRDDEDIGDTDFERIVCFASRWTLMKVP
;
A
#
# COMPACT_ATOMS: atom_id res chain seq x y z
N MET A 1 -10.68 -15.16 -13.45
CA MET A 1 -9.57 -14.31 -12.98
C MET A 1 -10.17 -13.18 -12.16
N SER A 2 -9.73 -12.92 -10.93
CA SER A 2 -10.34 -11.87 -10.09
C SER A 2 -10.05 -10.49 -10.67
N VAL A 3 -11.04 -9.58 -10.63
CA VAL A 3 -10.92 -8.21 -11.18
C VAL A 3 -9.76 -7.44 -10.52
N HIS A 4 -9.43 -7.76 -9.27
CA HIS A 4 -8.22 -7.28 -8.59
C HIS A 4 -6.94 -7.67 -9.34
N VAL A 5 -6.75 -8.94 -9.69
CA VAL A 5 -5.54 -9.41 -10.38
C VAL A 5 -5.39 -8.75 -11.75
N LEU A 6 -6.49 -8.56 -12.48
CA LEU A 6 -6.47 -7.81 -13.75
C LEU A 6 -5.99 -6.38 -13.57
N GLY A 7 -6.42 -5.71 -12.50
CA GLY A 7 -5.94 -4.36 -12.16
C GLY A 7 -4.42 -4.30 -11.92
N ASN A 8 -3.86 -5.29 -11.23
CA ASN A 8 -2.41 -5.39 -11.00
C ASN A 8 -1.64 -5.67 -12.29
N VAL A 9 -2.14 -6.55 -13.16
CA VAL A 9 -1.52 -6.84 -14.46
C VAL A 9 -1.51 -5.60 -15.34
N CYS A 10 -2.64 -4.89 -15.44
CA CYS A 10 -2.69 -3.62 -16.17
C CYS A 10 -1.71 -2.59 -15.61
N ALA A 11 -1.57 -2.47 -14.28
CA ALA A 11 -0.59 -1.57 -13.68
C ALA A 11 0.85 -1.95 -14.05
N SER A 12 1.18 -3.25 -14.05
CA SER A 12 2.53 -3.72 -14.44
C SER A 12 2.86 -3.52 -15.92
N GLN A 13 1.84 -3.35 -16.77
CA GLN A 13 1.96 -3.05 -18.20
C GLN A 13 1.78 -1.55 -18.50
N ASP A 14 1.81 -0.70 -17.47
CA ASP A 14 1.62 0.76 -17.56
C ASP A 14 0.25 1.20 -18.13
N HIS A 15 -0.73 0.30 -18.17
CA HIS A 15 -2.12 0.59 -18.54
C HIS A 15 -2.90 1.15 -17.35
N LEU A 16 -2.47 2.32 -16.85
CA LEU A 16 -2.93 2.90 -15.58
C LEU A 16 -4.44 3.20 -15.55
N THR A 17 -5.03 3.68 -16.64
CA THR A 17 -6.48 3.95 -16.72
C THR A 17 -7.31 2.68 -16.59
N GLN A 18 -6.91 1.59 -17.26
CA GLN A 18 -7.58 0.30 -17.16
C GLN A 18 -7.41 -0.29 -15.76
N SER A 19 -6.19 -0.20 -15.22
CA SER A 19 -5.88 -0.62 -13.85
C SER A 19 -6.78 0.08 -12.83
N PHE A 20 -6.94 1.40 -12.95
CA PHE A 20 -7.81 2.17 -12.06
C PHE A 20 -9.28 1.73 -12.17
N GLY A 21 -9.77 1.48 -13.39
CA GLY A 21 -11.12 0.95 -13.60
C GLY A 21 -11.33 -0.42 -12.93
N TYR A 22 -10.36 -1.33 -13.06
CA TYR A 22 -10.42 -2.65 -12.42
C TYR A 22 -10.30 -2.58 -10.90
N HIS A 23 -9.39 -1.77 -10.36
CA HIS A 23 -9.24 -1.60 -8.92
C HIS A 23 -10.49 -1.00 -8.26
N ASN A 24 -11.15 -0.01 -8.90
CA ASN A 24 -12.40 0.54 -8.38
C ASN A 24 -13.55 -0.50 -8.38
N ARG A 25 -13.69 -1.26 -9.47
CA ARG A 25 -14.69 -2.34 -9.56
C ARG A 25 -14.45 -3.41 -8.50
N ALA A 26 -13.19 -3.80 -8.31
CA ALA A 26 -12.81 -4.74 -7.27
C ALA A 26 -13.14 -4.16 -5.88
N LEU A 27 -12.80 -2.89 -5.61
CA LEU A 27 -13.09 -2.26 -4.32
C LEU A 27 -14.59 -2.27 -4.01
N ALA A 28 -15.43 -1.90 -4.98
CA ALA A 28 -16.88 -1.95 -4.84
C ALA A 28 -17.38 -3.38 -4.52
N GLN A 29 -16.86 -4.39 -5.21
CA GLN A 29 -17.20 -5.79 -4.96
C GLN A 29 -16.78 -6.24 -3.55
N TYR A 30 -15.57 -5.92 -3.12
CA TYR A 30 -15.08 -6.30 -1.78
C TYR A 30 -15.88 -5.61 -0.67
N ARG A 31 -16.23 -4.33 -0.83
CA ARG A 31 -17.14 -3.64 0.08
C ARG A 31 -18.49 -4.33 0.19
N ALA A 32 -19.08 -4.73 -0.93
CA ALA A 32 -20.39 -5.39 -0.94
C ALA A 32 -20.37 -6.81 -0.36
N THR A 33 -19.26 -7.54 -0.50
CA THR A 33 -19.19 -8.97 -0.16
C THR A 33 -18.60 -9.26 1.22
N VAL A 34 -17.52 -8.57 1.60
CA VAL A 34 -16.82 -8.80 2.88
C VAL A 34 -16.76 -7.57 3.79
N GLY A 35 -17.23 -6.42 3.30
CA GLY A 35 -17.36 -5.19 4.07
C GLY A 35 -16.11 -4.31 4.12
N ASP A 36 -16.28 -3.13 4.70
CA ASP A 36 -15.26 -2.07 4.73
C ASP A 36 -14.10 -2.33 5.70
N LYS A 37 -14.27 -3.24 6.66
CA LYS A 37 -13.26 -3.54 7.69
C LYS A 37 -12.34 -4.71 7.32
N HIS A 38 -12.52 -5.30 6.13
CA HIS A 38 -11.76 -6.46 5.71
C HIS A 38 -10.39 -6.05 5.12
N HIS A 39 -9.31 -6.78 5.44
CA HIS A 39 -7.95 -6.46 4.99
C HIS A 39 -7.79 -6.43 3.46
N ARG A 40 -8.55 -7.24 2.71
CA ARG A 40 -8.58 -7.16 1.23
C ARG A 40 -9.24 -5.87 0.72
N THR A 41 -10.20 -5.32 1.46
CA THR A 41 -10.76 -4.00 1.17
C THR A 41 -9.70 -2.92 1.41
N ALA A 42 -8.91 -3.05 2.48
CA ALA A 42 -7.76 -2.16 2.76
C ALA A 42 -6.68 -2.20 1.66
N ASP A 43 -6.41 -3.38 1.12
CA ASP A 43 -5.43 -3.56 0.03
C ASP A 43 -5.87 -2.81 -1.22
N LEU A 44 -7.15 -2.96 -1.59
CA LEU A 44 -7.73 -2.22 -2.70
C LEU A 44 -7.84 -0.72 -2.42
N CYS A 45 -8.13 -0.30 -1.18
CA CYS A 45 -8.06 1.12 -0.81
C CYS A 45 -6.67 1.70 -1.07
N SER A 46 -5.60 0.96 -0.73
CA SER A 46 -4.22 1.38 -0.99
C SER A 46 -3.93 1.49 -2.48
N LYS A 47 -4.34 0.50 -3.29
CA LYS A 47 -4.16 0.51 -4.75
C LYS A 47 -4.95 1.61 -5.46
N VAL A 48 -6.18 1.88 -5.03
CA VAL A 48 -7.00 2.98 -5.58
C VAL A 48 -6.46 4.34 -5.13
N ALA A 49 -5.94 4.45 -3.90
CA ALA A 49 -5.29 5.66 -3.41
C ALA A 49 -4.03 6.03 -4.22
N ASP A 50 -3.19 5.04 -4.56
CA ASP A 50 -2.02 5.27 -5.42
C ASP A 50 -2.42 5.91 -6.76
N HIS A 51 -3.47 5.39 -7.41
CA HIS A 51 -4.03 6.00 -8.62
C HIS A 51 -4.48 7.45 -8.40
N TYR A 52 -5.17 7.74 -7.30
CA TYR A 52 -5.55 9.12 -6.97
C TYR A 52 -4.34 10.03 -6.74
N LEU A 53 -3.26 9.55 -6.13
CA LEU A 53 -2.02 10.32 -5.96
C LEU A 53 -1.35 10.64 -7.32
N ARG A 54 -1.36 9.69 -8.27
CA ARG A 54 -0.91 9.92 -9.65
C ARG A 54 -1.72 11.00 -10.34
N PHE A 55 -3.03 11.02 -10.12
CA PHE A 55 -3.95 12.06 -10.64
C PHE A 55 -3.97 13.35 -9.81
N ARG A 56 -3.09 13.51 -8.81
CA ARG A 56 -3.04 14.67 -7.90
C ARG A 56 -4.34 14.92 -7.12
N LYS A 57 -5.17 13.89 -6.95
CA LYS A 57 -6.43 13.90 -6.18
C LYS A 57 -6.18 13.54 -4.71
N ALA A 58 -5.55 14.46 -3.99
CA ALA A 58 -5.05 14.22 -2.65
C ALA A 58 -6.17 13.93 -1.61
N THR A 59 -7.34 14.54 -1.75
CA THR A 59 -8.45 14.37 -0.81
C THR A 59 -9.00 12.94 -0.85
N GLU A 60 -9.25 12.42 -2.05
CA GLU A 60 -9.76 11.06 -2.27
C GLU A 60 -8.73 10.01 -1.85
N ALA A 61 -7.45 10.24 -2.18
CA ALA A 61 -6.36 9.38 -1.71
C ALA A 61 -6.30 9.32 -0.18
N LYS A 62 -6.38 10.48 0.50
CA LYS A 62 -6.32 10.55 1.97
C LYS A 62 -7.43 9.76 2.64
N LEU A 63 -8.66 9.81 2.12
CA LEU A 63 -9.79 9.06 2.67
C LEU A 63 -9.53 7.54 2.62
N LEU A 64 -9.06 7.04 1.48
CA LEU A 64 -8.76 5.63 1.30
C LEU A 64 -7.56 5.17 2.12
N LEU A 65 -6.50 5.98 2.22
CA LEU A 65 -5.32 5.67 3.05
C LEU A 65 -5.65 5.64 4.54
N ASN A 66 -6.50 6.56 5.02
CA ASN A 66 -6.99 6.51 6.40
C ASN A 66 -7.77 5.22 6.67
N GLN A 67 -8.65 4.81 5.76
CA GLN A 67 -9.38 3.54 5.88
C GLN A 67 -8.41 2.35 5.91
N ALA A 68 -7.45 2.29 4.98
CA ALA A 68 -6.47 1.21 4.91
C ALA A 68 -5.62 1.13 6.19
N SER A 69 -5.11 2.26 6.67
CA SER A 69 -4.31 2.32 7.90
C SER A 69 -5.10 1.87 9.12
N LEU A 70 -6.37 2.28 9.27
CA LEU A 70 -7.19 1.84 10.39
C LEU A 70 -7.35 0.31 10.42
N ILE A 71 -7.54 -0.31 9.25
CA ILE A 71 -7.72 -1.76 9.14
C ILE A 71 -6.41 -2.48 9.44
N TYR A 72 -5.28 -2.03 8.88
CA TYR A 72 -3.99 -2.67 9.09
C TYR A 72 -3.46 -2.49 10.52
N SER A 73 -3.67 -1.33 11.14
CA SER A 73 -3.28 -1.08 12.53
C SER A 73 -4.04 -1.91 13.55
N SER A 74 -5.13 -2.59 13.15
CA SER A 74 -5.90 -3.46 14.05
C SER A 74 -5.23 -4.81 14.34
N ARG A 75 -4.24 -5.23 13.55
CA ARG A 75 -3.59 -6.55 13.68
C ARG A 75 -2.11 -6.51 13.35
N ASP A 76 -1.32 -7.22 14.14
CA ASP A 76 0.15 -7.28 14.01
C ASP A 76 0.67 -7.95 12.73
N HIS A 77 -0.14 -8.76 12.04
CA HIS A 77 0.31 -9.47 10.85
C HIS A 77 0.29 -8.63 9.57
N PHE A 78 -0.27 -7.41 9.59
CA PHE A 78 -0.35 -6.54 8.42
C PHE A 78 0.74 -5.47 8.36
N LYS A 79 1.86 -5.70 9.04
CA LYS A 79 3.00 -4.77 9.06
C LYS A 79 3.51 -4.49 7.65
N GLN A 80 3.50 -5.48 6.76
CA GLN A 80 3.98 -5.36 5.39
C GLN A 80 3.13 -4.37 4.57
N GLU A 81 1.82 -4.51 4.64
CA GLU A 81 0.88 -3.61 3.98
C GLU A 81 0.85 -2.22 4.62
N LEU A 82 1.13 -2.15 5.92
CA LEU A 82 1.26 -0.88 6.65
C LEU A 82 2.48 -0.08 6.18
N VAL A 83 3.62 -0.72 5.86
CA VAL A 83 4.79 -0.04 5.26
C VAL A 83 4.37 0.69 3.98
N ARG A 84 3.73 -0.03 3.04
CA ARG A 84 3.22 0.57 1.79
C ARG A 84 2.25 1.71 2.06
N THR A 85 1.32 1.52 2.99
CA THR A 85 0.33 2.55 3.34
C THR A 85 1.00 3.82 3.85
N TYR A 86 2.05 3.70 4.67
CA TYR A 86 2.84 4.85 5.15
C TYR A 86 3.67 5.51 4.05
N ALA A 87 4.23 4.75 3.12
CA ALA A 87 4.90 5.31 1.94
C ALA A 87 3.92 6.18 1.11
N LEU A 88 2.69 5.70 0.89
CA LEU A 88 1.66 6.46 0.20
C LEU A 88 1.22 7.71 0.98
N PHE A 89 1.19 7.66 2.32
CA PHE A 89 0.99 8.87 3.14
C PHE A 89 2.13 9.88 2.99
N ALA A 90 3.38 9.43 2.93
CA ALA A 90 4.52 10.32 2.67
C ALA A 90 4.38 11.02 1.31
N LEU A 91 3.99 10.28 0.27
CA LEU A 91 3.70 10.84 -1.05
C LEU A 91 2.51 11.82 -1.01
N LEU A 92 1.43 11.48 -0.31
CA LEU A 92 0.30 12.39 -0.11
C LEU A 92 0.74 13.73 0.51
N TYR A 93 1.53 13.69 1.57
CA TYR A 93 1.99 14.91 2.25
C TYR A 93 3.07 15.67 1.49
N LEU A 94 3.81 15.01 0.60
CA LEU A 94 4.65 15.68 -0.39
C LEU A 94 3.78 16.52 -1.34
N LEU A 95 2.68 15.97 -1.85
CA LEU A 95 1.76 16.69 -2.74
C LEU A 95 1.03 17.84 -2.06
N LEU A 96 0.70 17.69 -0.77
CA LEU A 96 0.04 18.73 0.02
C LEU A 96 1.01 19.80 0.55
N GLY A 97 2.33 19.67 0.32
CA GLY A 97 3.35 20.59 0.86
C GLY A 97 3.62 20.45 2.37
N GLY A 98 3.06 19.43 3.01
CA GLY A 98 3.16 19.18 4.46
C GLY A 98 4.46 18.50 4.85
N LYS A 99 5.60 19.22 4.80
CA LYS A 99 6.95 18.65 5.04
C LYS A 99 7.07 17.87 6.36
N GLY A 100 6.52 18.39 7.46
CA GLY A 100 6.60 17.71 8.77
C GLY A 100 5.86 16.37 8.82
N LYS A 101 4.68 16.29 8.20
CA LYS A 101 3.94 15.01 8.12
C LYS A 101 4.59 14.05 7.13
N ARG A 102 5.14 14.55 6.02
CA ARG A 102 5.91 13.72 5.09
C ARG A 102 7.04 13.00 5.83
N THR A 103 7.88 13.75 6.56
CA THR A 103 9.03 13.17 7.30
C THR A 103 8.57 12.18 8.37
N GLU A 104 7.45 12.47 9.05
CA GLU A 104 6.85 11.57 10.03
C GLU A 104 6.46 10.21 9.39
N TYR A 105 5.74 10.24 8.27
CA TYR A 105 5.32 9.00 7.60
C TYR A 105 6.48 8.26 6.93
N GLN A 106 7.50 8.97 6.44
CA GLN A 106 8.74 8.34 5.96
C GLN A 106 9.46 7.58 7.08
N ALA A 107 9.62 8.20 8.26
CA ALA A 107 10.23 7.55 9.41
C ALA A 107 9.40 6.34 9.89
N LYS A 108 8.07 6.42 9.85
CA LYS A 108 7.17 5.29 10.16
C LYS A 108 7.33 4.13 9.16
N ALA A 109 7.39 4.43 7.87
CA ALA A 109 7.61 3.41 6.84
C ALA A 109 8.98 2.75 7.02
N MET A 110 10.04 3.54 7.23
CA MET A 110 11.41 3.04 7.39
C MET A 110 11.58 2.18 8.64
N SER A 111 11.12 2.67 9.80
CA SER A 111 11.22 1.91 11.05
C SER A 111 10.53 0.56 10.96
N LEU A 112 9.38 0.49 10.29
CA LEU A 112 8.65 -0.75 10.08
C LEU A 112 9.31 -1.65 9.02
N TYR A 113 9.90 -1.07 7.97
CA TYR A 113 10.72 -1.78 6.99
C TYR A 113 11.91 -2.48 7.66
N ARG A 114 12.67 -1.75 8.49
CA ARG A 114 13.83 -2.30 9.22
C ARG A 114 13.44 -3.42 10.19
N LEU A 115 12.25 -3.34 10.79
CA LEU A 115 11.72 -4.43 11.62
C LEU A 115 11.42 -5.70 10.79
N LEU A 116 10.94 -5.54 9.56
CA LEU A 116 10.58 -6.66 8.67
C LEU A 116 11.79 -7.26 7.95
N VAL A 117 12.81 -6.45 7.67
CA VAL A 117 14.03 -6.85 6.96
C VAL A 117 15.26 -6.43 7.78
N PRO A 118 15.50 -7.07 8.94
CA PRO A 118 16.57 -6.66 9.86
C PRO A 118 17.99 -6.92 9.32
N HIS A 119 18.13 -7.59 8.18
CA HIS A 119 19.42 -7.94 7.58
C HIS A 119 19.73 -7.09 6.34
N ASP A 120 18.85 -6.14 5.99
CA ASP A 120 19.17 -5.16 4.95
C ASP A 120 20.19 -4.17 5.50
N MET A 121 21.40 -4.21 4.96
CA MET A 121 22.55 -3.41 5.41
C MET A 121 22.72 -2.12 4.60
N ARG A 122 21.85 -1.87 3.62
CA ARG A 122 21.86 -0.61 2.84
C ARG A 122 21.56 0.58 3.74
N ASP A 123 22.01 1.76 3.35
CA ASP A 123 21.67 3.01 4.03
C ASP A 123 20.20 3.38 3.81
N ASP A 124 19.61 4.17 4.72
CA ASP A 124 18.21 4.60 4.63
C ASP A 124 17.92 5.38 3.33
N GLU A 125 18.94 6.01 2.73
CA GLU A 125 18.83 6.77 1.48
C GLU A 125 18.69 5.87 0.24
N ASP A 126 19.19 4.63 0.33
CA ASP A 126 19.14 3.62 -0.75
C ASP A 126 17.85 2.79 -0.73
N ILE A 127 17.01 2.99 0.29
CA ILE A 127 15.74 2.28 0.48
C ILE A 127 14.60 3.19 0.07
N GLY A 128 13.89 2.80 -0.99
CA GLY A 128 12.83 3.60 -1.57
C GLY A 128 11.47 2.92 -1.62
N ASP A 129 10.52 3.60 -2.26
CA ASP A 129 9.14 3.11 -2.42
C ASP A 129 9.07 1.74 -3.11
N THR A 130 10.03 1.43 -3.99
CA THR A 130 10.13 0.12 -4.65
C THR A 130 10.45 -1.01 -3.68
N ASP A 131 11.26 -0.76 -2.65
CA ASP A 131 11.58 -1.76 -1.63
C ASP A 131 10.36 -2.02 -0.75
N PHE A 132 9.58 -0.97 -0.44
CA PHE A 132 8.32 -1.08 0.29
C PHE A 132 7.28 -1.92 -0.46
N GLU A 133 7.13 -1.73 -1.77
CA GLU A 133 6.24 -2.57 -2.60
C GLU A 133 6.73 -4.02 -2.69
N ARG A 134 8.05 -4.25 -2.78
CA ARG A 134 8.62 -5.62 -2.84
C ARG A 134 8.28 -6.44 -1.61
N ILE A 135 8.32 -5.86 -0.41
CA ILE A 135 7.95 -6.57 0.83
C ILE A 135 6.53 -7.15 0.73
N VAL A 136 5.57 -6.39 0.21
CA VAL A 136 4.18 -6.85 0.03
C VAL A 136 4.10 -7.99 -0.98
N CYS A 137 4.84 -7.92 -2.09
CA CYS A 137 4.85 -8.97 -3.11
C CYS A 137 5.52 -10.29 -2.64
N PHE A 138 6.56 -10.23 -1.80
CA PHE A 138 7.30 -11.43 -1.36
C PHE A 138 6.76 -12.04 -0.06
N ALA A 139 5.98 -11.31 0.72
CA ALA A 139 5.25 -11.80 1.89
C ALA A 139 4.45 -13.07 1.65
N SER A 140 3.82 -13.18 0.47
CA SER A 140 3.03 -14.34 0.05
C SER A 140 3.85 -15.61 -0.20
N ARG A 141 5.19 -15.52 -0.23
CA ARG A 141 6.12 -16.66 -0.35
C ARG A 141 6.83 -17.02 0.95
N TRP A 142 7.02 -16.06 1.86
CA TRP A 142 7.75 -16.30 3.12
C TRP A 142 7.04 -17.24 4.10
N THR A 143 5.70 -17.34 4.01
CA THR A 143 4.92 -18.32 4.79
C THR A 143 5.17 -19.78 4.38
N LEU A 144 5.79 -20.04 3.21
CA LEU A 144 6.14 -21.39 2.76
C LEU A 144 7.59 -21.80 3.09
N MET A 145 8.42 -20.89 3.61
CA MET A 145 9.83 -21.17 3.97
C MET A 145 10.06 -21.26 5.49
N LYS A 146 9.01 -21.18 6.30
CA LYS A 146 9.05 -21.51 7.74
C LYS A 146 8.38 -22.85 8.02
N VAL A 147 8.85 -23.91 7.39
CA VAL A 147 8.63 -25.28 7.89
C VAL A 147 10.02 -25.86 8.14
N PRO A 148 10.36 -26.26 9.39
CA PRO A 148 11.61 -26.95 9.67
C PRO A 148 11.68 -28.31 8.96
#